data_AF-A0A3R7P526-F1
#
_entry.id   AF-A0A3R7P526-F1
#
_cell.length_a   1.000
_cell.length_b   1.000
_cell.length_c   1.000
_cell.angle_alpha   90.00
_cell.angle_beta   90.00
_cell.angle_gamma   90.00
#
_symmetry.space_group_name_H-M   'P 1'
#
loop_
_entity.id
_entity.type
_entity.pdbx_description
1 polymer ?
#
loop_
_entity_poly.entity_id
_entity_poly.type
_entity_poly.pdbx_seq_one_letter_code
_entity_poly.pdbx_strand_id
1 'polypeptide(L)'
;MFALVPVRRLAGIRHHFPFIQQVQLRQVRAVCCTAIVRFDMKKYEMERRRRRELEKAGIDPDDDGDAPWIAPEEQQRLDEEEERRRAEEAERVKEMLERRAQEDIEKRKKFREFRARQLAMSRNRKEANAAVKRHDRREQRFMEEDEDAVDKTEANDTTATHVDPRDEGERAQ
;
A
#
# COMPACT_ATOMS: atom_id res chain seq x y z
N MET A 1 -23.09 -54.27 37.28
CA MET A 1 -22.11 -53.69 36.34
C MET A 1 -22.87 -53.14 35.14
N PHE A 2 -23.01 -51.82 35.02
CA PHE A 2 -23.63 -51.18 33.86
C PHE A 2 -22.58 -50.30 33.18
N ALA A 3 -22.18 -50.68 31.97
CA ALA A 3 -21.31 -49.88 31.12
C ALA A 3 -22.16 -48.82 30.41
N LEU A 4 -21.95 -47.56 30.74
CA LEU A 4 -22.51 -46.41 30.02
C LEU A 4 -21.55 -46.05 28.88
N VAL A 5 -22.01 -46.26 27.64
CA VAL A 5 -21.34 -45.83 26.42
C VAL A 5 -21.64 -44.34 26.20
N PRO A 6 -20.63 -43.44 26.05
CA PRO A 6 -20.89 -42.07 25.65
C PRO A 6 -21.09 -41.97 24.13
N VAL A 7 -22.31 -41.67 23.72
CA VAL A 7 -22.65 -41.28 22.34
C VAL A 7 -22.02 -39.92 22.04
N ARG A 8 -21.02 -39.89 21.16
CA ARG A 8 -20.43 -38.65 20.61
C ARG A 8 -21.45 -37.98 19.69
N ARG A 9 -22.08 -36.90 20.16
CA ARG A 9 -22.80 -35.96 19.28
C ARG A 9 -21.79 -35.12 18.52
N LEU A 10 -21.54 -35.47 17.26
CA LEU A 10 -20.90 -34.57 16.29
C LEU A 10 -21.93 -33.49 15.91
N ALA A 11 -21.82 -32.32 16.54
CA ALA A 11 -22.52 -31.13 16.09
C ALA A 11 -21.86 -30.65 14.79
N GLY A 12 -22.47 -31.00 13.67
CA GLY A 12 -22.10 -30.46 12.36
C GLY A 12 -22.28 -28.95 12.35
N ILE A 13 -21.16 -28.24 12.22
CA ILE A 13 -21.12 -26.80 11.97
C ILE A 13 -21.67 -26.59 10.55
N ARG A 14 -22.96 -26.28 10.46
CA ARG A 14 -23.58 -25.79 9.23
C ARG A 14 -23.09 -24.36 9.00
N HIS A 15 -22.00 -24.19 8.25
CA HIS A 15 -21.63 -22.89 7.71
C HIS A 15 -22.66 -22.49 6.65
N HIS A 16 -23.70 -21.78 7.08
CA HIS A 16 -24.60 -21.07 6.19
C HIS A 16 -23.93 -19.73 5.85
N PHE A 17 -23.24 -19.67 4.70
CA PHE A 17 -22.78 -18.42 4.10
C PHE A 17 -23.64 -18.07 2.88
N PRO A 18 -24.83 -17.47 3.03
CA PRO A 18 -25.51 -16.86 1.90
C PRO A 18 -25.22 -15.35 1.91
N PHE A 19 -24.00 -14.92 1.59
CA PHE A 19 -23.78 -13.48 1.44
C PHE A 19 -22.73 -13.07 0.39
N ILE A 20 -21.82 -13.97 0.00
CA ILE A 20 -20.72 -13.57 -0.90
C ILE A 20 -21.04 -13.81 -2.38
N GLN A 21 -22.13 -14.50 -2.73
CA GLN A 21 -22.45 -14.84 -4.13
C GLN A 21 -23.24 -13.81 -4.92
N GLN A 22 -23.77 -12.73 -4.32
CA GLN A 22 -24.63 -11.78 -5.06
C GLN A 22 -23.92 -10.55 -5.64
N VAL A 23 -22.64 -10.32 -5.35
CA VAL A 23 -21.94 -9.10 -5.78
C VAL A 23 -21.28 -9.23 -7.16
N GLN A 24 -21.10 -10.46 -7.69
CA GLN A 24 -20.30 -10.66 -8.92
C GLN A 24 -21.10 -10.73 -10.24
N LEU A 25 -22.43 -10.55 -10.24
CA LEU A 25 -23.25 -10.61 -11.46
C LEU A 25 -23.80 -9.26 -11.94
N ARG A 26 -23.24 -8.14 -11.48
CA ARG A 26 -23.58 -6.78 -11.96
C ARG A 26 -22.42 -6.02 -12.62
N GLN A 27 -21.34 -6.71 -12.94
CA GLN A 27 -20.17 -6.13 -13.60
C GLN A 27 -19.82 -6.85 -14.91
N VAL A 28 -20.82 -7.16 -15.75
CA VAL A 28 -20.53 -7.50 -17.15
C VAL A 28 -21.65 -6.96 -18.02
N ARG A 29 -21.26 -6.24 -19.07
CA ARG A 29 -22.08 -5.57 -20.10
C ARG A 29 -22.45 -4.10 -19.84
N ALA A 30 -21.46 -3.29 -19.48
CA ALA A 30 -21.30 -2.04 -20.22
C ALA A 30 -20.58 -2.38 -21.53
N VAL A 31 -21.30 -3.02 -22.45
CA VAL A 31 -20.86 -3.10 -23.85
C VAL A 31 -20.81 -1.65 -24.31
N CYS A 32 -19.67 -1.20 -24.82
CA CYS A 32 -19.49 0.13 -25.35
C CYS A 32 -20.56 0.40 -26.41
N CYS A 33 -21.68 1.03 -26.01
CA CYS A 33 -22.76 1.47 -26.90
C CYS A 33 -22.32 2.73 -27.65
N THR A 34 -21.13 2.74 -28.23
CA THR A 34 -20.82 3.71 -29.29
C THR A 34 -21.72 3.33 -30.45
N ALA A 35 -22.65 4.22 -30.82
CA ALA A 35 -23.48 4.01 -31.99
C ALA A 35 -22.58 3.67 -33.19
N ILE A 36 -22.89 2.59 -33.91
CA ILE A 36 -22.18 2.25 -35.14
C ILE A 36 -22.46 3.38 -36.12
N VAL A 37 -21.53 4.32 -36.25
CA VAL A 37 -21.59 5.41 -37.21
C VAL A 37 -21.39 4.77 -38.58
N ARG A 38 -22.51 4.46 -39.26
CA ARG A 38 -22.47 3.97 -40.64
C ARG A 38 -21.98 5.13 -41.50
N PHE A 39 -20.90 4.90 -42.23
CA PHE A 39 -20.35 5.87 -43.17
C PHE A 39 -21.40 6.18 -44.25
N ASP A 40 -21.86 7.42 -44.28
CA ASP A 40 -22.82 7.88 -45.27
C ASP A 40 -22.07 8.33 -46.54
N MET A 41 -22.07 7.45 -47.54
CA MET A 41 -21.40 7.70 -48.82
C MET A 41 -21.91 8.97 -49.51
N LYS A 42 -23.20 9.30 -49.37
CA LYS A 42 -23.78 10.49 -49.97
C LYS A 42 -23.23 11.76 -49.34
N LYS A 43 -23.10 11.79 -48.01
CA LYS A 43 -22.48 12.92 -47.29
C LYS A 43 -21.02 13.09 -47.70
N TYR A 44 -20.27 12.00 -47.77
CA TYR A 44 -18.88 12.03 -48.19
C TYR A 44 -18.70 12.56 -49.62
N GLU A 45 -19.55 12.15 -50.57
CA GLU A 45 -19.49 12.66 -51.94
C GLU A 45 -19.86 14.16 -52.04
N MET A 46 -20.87 14.60 -51.29
CA MET A 46 -21.24 16.02 -51.22
C MET A 46 -20.12 16.87 -50.62
N GLU A 47 -19.50 16.38 -49.55
CA GLU A 47 -18.36 17.03 -48.90
C GLU A 47 -17.12 17.06 -49.80
N ARG A 48 -16.91 16.01 -50.59
CA ARG A 48 -15.85 15.96 -51.61
C ARG A 48 -16.09 16.94 -52.75
N ARG A 49 -17.34 17.17 -53.18
CA ARG A 49 -17.67 18.22 -54.16
C ARG A 49 -17.46 19.61 -53.56
N ARG A 50 -17.95 19.84 -52.34
CA ARG A 50 -17.78 21.08 -51.59
C ARG A 50 -16.30 21.45 -51.44
N ARG A 51 -15.42 20.48 -51.11
CA ARG A 51 -13.96 20.71 -51.05
C ARG A 51 -13.37 21.16 -52.38
N ARG A 52 -13.77 20.54 -53.50
CA ARG A 52 -13.29 20.97 -54.83
C ARG A 52 -13.78 22.36 -55.22
N GLU A 53 -14.99 22.74 -54.79
CA GLU A 53 -15.52 24.09 -55.01
C GLU A 53 -14.77 25.14 -54.19
N LEU A 54 -14.45 24.84 -52.93
CA LEU A 54 -13.62 25.69 -52.06
C LEU A 54 -12.19 25.84 -52.59
N GLU A 55 -11.56 24.73 -52.98
CA GLU A 55 -10.22 24.71 -53.59
C GLU A 55 -10.19 25.50 -54.91
N LYS A 56 -11.24 25.36 -55.74
CA LYS A 56 -11.37 26.13 -56.98
C LYS A 56 -11.58 27.63 -56.73
N ALA A 57 -12.20 27.99 -55.61
CA ALA A 57 -12.35 29.37 -55.17
C ALA A 57 -11.07 29.92 -54.51
N GLY A 58 -10.05 29.09 -54.28
CA GLY A 58 -8.83 29.47 -53.56
C GLY A 58 -9.05 29.70 -52.06
N ILE A 59 -10.16 29.20 -51.51
CA ILE A 59 -10.49 29.30 -50.08
C ILE A 59 -10.01 28.00 -49.44
N ASP A 60 -8.93 28.06 -48.68
CA ASP A 60 -8.44 26.92 -47.91
C ASP A 60 -9.33 26.74 -46.66
N PRO A 61 -10.05 25.61 -46.52
CA PRO A 61 -10.94 25.37 -45.39
C PRO A 61 -10.20 25.22 -44.05
N ASP A 62 -8.87 25.09 -44.08
CA ASP A 62 -8.01 24.99 -42.90
C ASP A 62 -7.20 26.29 -42.66
N ASP A 63 -7.49 27.38 -43.39
CA ASP A 63 -6.87 28.69 -43.16
C ASP A 63 -7.46 29.36 -41.91
N ASP A 64 -6.61 29.52 -40.88
CA ASP A 64 -6.92 30.25 -39.65
C ASP A 64 -7.20 31.75 -39.90
N GLY A 65 -7.12 32.22 -41.15
CA GLY A 65 -7.50 33.56 -41.59
C GLY A 65 -8.98 33.94 -41.35
N ASP A 66 -9.83 32.98 -41.00
CA ASP A 66 -11.22 33.21 -40.55
C ASP A 66 -11.32 33.58 -39.05
N ALA A 67 -10.20 33.70 -38.33
CA ALA A 67 -10.21 34.32 -37.01
C ALA A 67 -10.57 35.81 -37.14
N PRO A 68 -11.60 36.31 -36.42
CA PRO A 68 -11.95 37.72 -36.45
C PRO A 68 -10.71 38.55 -36.06
N TRP A 69 -10.31 39.52 -36.88
CA TRP A 69 -9.26 40.46 -36.49
C TRP A 69 -9.72 41.24 -35.25
N ILE A 70 -9.09 40.98 -34.11
CA ILE A 70 -9.37 41.67 -32.85
C ILE A 70 -8.46 42.91 -32.79
N ALA A 71 -9.02 44.05 -32.41
CA ALA A 71 -8.23 45.26 -32.23
C ALA A 71 -7.21 45.07 -31.08
N PRO A 72 -5.98 45.62 -31.18
CA PRO A 72 -4.96 45.44 -30.14
C PRO A 72 -5.41 45.86 -28.73
N GLU A 73 -6.27 46.87 -28.62
CA GLU A 73 -6.86 47.32 -27.35
C GLU A 73 -7.92 46.35 -26.80
N GLU A 74 -8.66 45.65 -27.68
CA GLU A 74 -9.62 44.63 -27.27
C GLU A 74 -8.92 43.32 -26.88
N GLN A 75 -7.80 43.00 -27.53
CA GLN A 75 -6.96 41.85 -27.18
C GLN A 75 -6.41 41.98 -25.75
N GLN A 76 -5.90 43.16 -25.36
CA GLN A 76 -5.42 43.40 -23.99
C GLN A 76 -6.53 43.20 -22.94
N ARG A 77 -7.76 43.62 -23.23
CA ARG A 77 -8.89 43.38 -22.32
C ARG A 77 -9.21 41.89 -22.16
N LEU A 78 -9.15 41.12 -23.25
CA LEU A 78 -9.40 39.68 -23.21
C LEU A 78 -8.29 38.95 -22.45
N ASP A 79 -7.04 39.33 -22.69
CA ASP A 79 -5.88 38.74 -22.02
C ASP A 79 -5.93 39.00 -20.50
N GLU A 80 -6.27 40.22 -20.06
CA GLU A 80 -6.44 40.56 -18.63
C GLU A 80 -7.58 39.78 -17.95
N GLU A 81 -8.71 39.60 -18.64
CA GLU A 81 -9.84 38.82 -18.11
C GLU A 81 -9.51 37.32 -18.04
N GLU A 82 -8.80 36.80 -19.03
CA GLU A 82 -8.38 35.41 -19.07
C GLU A 82 -7.28 35.12 -18.03
N GLU A 83 -6.35 36.05 -17.80
CA GLU A 83 -5.38 35.96 -16.71
C GLU A 83 -6.06 35.88 -15.34
N ARG A 84 -7.13 36.66 -15.13
CA ARG A 84 -7.92 36.56 -13.89
C ARG A 84 -8.55 35.18 -13.70
N ARG A 85 -9.12 34.60 -14.76
CA ARG A 85 -9.68 33.23 -14.68
C ARG A 85 -8.59 32.21 -14.40
N ARG A 86 -7.44 32.31 -15.10
CA ARG A 86 -6.29 31.43 -14.88
C ARG A 86 -5.76 31.54 -13.45
N ALA A 87 -5.72 32.73 -12.88
CA ALA A 87 -5.30 32.94 -11.49
C ALA A 87 -6.24 32.25 -10.50
N GLU A 88 -7.55 32.41 -10.66
CA GLU A 88 -8.56 31.75 -9.81
C GLU A 88 -8.52 30.22 -9.94
N GLU A 89 -8.31 29.69 -11.16
CA GLU A 89 -8.12 28.26 -11.37
C GLU A 89 -6.81 27.74 -10.77
N ALA A 90 -5.73 28.51 -10.88
CA ALA A 90 -4.44 28.17 -10.28
C ALA A 90 -4.52 28.11 -8.75
N GLU A 91 -5.26 29.01 -8.11
CA GLU A 91 -5.51 28.96 -6.67
C GLU A 91 -6.28 27.70 -6.26
N ARG A 92 -7.33 27.31 -7.01
CA ARG A 92 -8.07 26.07 -6.76
C ARG A 92 -7.19 24.83 -6.90
N VAL A 93 -6.34 24.80 -7.93
CA VAL A 93 -5.39 23.70 -8.13
C VAL A 93 -4.39 23.65 -6.99
N LYS A 94 -3.89 24.80 -6.54
CA LYS A 94 -2.95 24.90 -5.41
C LYS A 94 -3.57 24.37 -4.13
N GLU A 95 -4.79 24.77 -3.78
CA GLU A 95 -5.50 24.27 -2.60
C GLU A 95 -5.67 22.74 -2.65
N MET A 96 -6.05 22.20 -3.81
CA MET A 96 -6.20 20.76 -4.02
C MET A 96 -4.88 19.99 -3.83
N LEU A 97 -3.77 20.54 -4.31
CA LEU A 97 -2.44 19.95 -4.13
C LEU A 97 -1.97 20.04 -2.67
N GLU A 98 -2.22 21.15 -1.99
CA GLU A 98 -1.88 21.33 -0.58
C GLU A 98 -2.62 20.32 0.30
N ARG A 99 -3.92 20.11 0.05
CA ARG A 99 -4.70 19.09 0.75
C ARG A 99 -4.12 17.68 0.54
N ARG A 100 -3.75 17.32 -0.69
CA ARG A 100 -3.10 16.02 -0.97
C ARG A 100 -1.78 15.89 -0.23
N ALA A 101 -0.97 16.96 -0.20
CA ALA A 101 0.31 16.96 0.50
C ALA A 101 0.13 16.75 2.01
N GLN A 102 -0.87 17.39 2.63
CA GLN A 102 -1.19 17.20 4.04
C GLN A 102 -1.62 15.75 4.34
N GLU A 103 -2.52 15.18 3.53
CA GLU A 103 -2.98 13.80 3.68
C GLU A 103 -1.82 12.80 3.57
N ASP A 104 -0.88 13.03 2.64
CA ASP A 104 0.31 12.17 2.49
C ASP A 104 1.29 12.30 3.65
N ILE A 105 1.48 13.50 4.20
CA ILE A 105 2.29 13.70 5.41
C ILE A 105 1.70 12.92 6.59
N GLU A 106 0.38 12.99 6.78
CA GLU A 106 -0.30 12.22 7.83
C GLU A 106 -0.16 10.71 7.64
N LYS A 107 -0.37 10.21 6.41
CA LYS A 107 -0.20 8.79 6.10
C LYS A 107 1.23 8.33 6.38
N ARG A 108 2.24 9.13 6.00
CA ARG A 108 3.65 8.85 6.28
C ARG A 108 3.96 8.86 7.79
N LYS A 109 3.36 9.77 8.56
CA LYS A 109 3.48 9.77 10.04
C LYS A 109 2.88 8.49 10.63
N LYS A 110 1.62 8.17 10.29
CA LYS A 110 0.93 6.95 10.74
C LYS A 110 1.69 5.67 10.36
N PHE A 111 2.26 5.62 9.15
CA PHE A 111 3.05 4.47 8.73
C PHE A 111 4.37 4.33 9.51
N ARG A 112 5.06 5.45 9.78
CA ARG A 112 6.26 5.44 10.63
C ARG A 112 5.95 4.97 12.04
N GLU A 113 4.86 5.44 12.63
CA GLU A 113 4.38 5.00 13.95
C GLU A 113 4.04 3.51 13.95
N PHE A 114 3.33 3.04 12.93
CA PHE A 114 3.00 1.63 12.78
C PHE A 114 4.26 0.75 12.67
N ARG A 115 5.23 1.17 11.85
CA ARG A 115 6.51 0.46 11.73
C ARG A 115 7.31 0.48 13.03
N ALA A 116 7.36 1.61 13.73
CA ALA A 116 8.01 1.73 15.03
C ALA A 116 7.36 0.78 16.05
N ARG A 117 6.02 0.71 16.07
CA ARG A 117 5.27 -0.18 16.96
C ARG A 117 5.54 -1.66 16.65
N GLN A 118 5.64 -2.04 15.37
CA GLN A 118 6.01 -3.40 14.96
C GLN A 118 7.42 -3.77 15.43
N LEU A 119 8.40 -2.86 15.24
CA LEU A 119 9.76 -3.08 15.70
C LEU A 119 9.84 -3.15 17.23
N ALA A 120 9.09 -2.30 17.95
CA ALA A 120 9.00 -2.34 19.40
C ALA A 120 8.40 -3.67 19.90
N MET A 121 7.29 -4.14 19.32
CA MET A 121 6.73 -5.46 19.67
C MET A 121 7.71 -6.60 19.39
N SER A 122 8.43 -6.55 18.28
CA SER A 122 9.46 -7.55 17.96
C SER A 122 10.61 -7.53 18.97
N ARG A 123 11.09 -6.33 19.36
CA ARG A 123 12.13 -6.16 20.39
C ARG A 123 11.65 -6.68 21.74
N ASN A 124 10.47 -6.27 22.20
CA ASN A 124 9.90 -6.74 23.46
C ASN A 124 9.75 -8.26 23.49
N ARG A 125 9.34 -8.89 22.39
CA ARG A 125 9.27 -10.37 22.30
C ARG A 125 10.65 -11.02 22.44
N LYS A 126 11.67 -10.44 21.80
CA LYS A 126 13.07 -10.93 21.91
C LYS A 126 13.62 -10.72 23.31
N GLU A 127 13.37 -9.56 23.91
CA GLU A 127 13.78 -9.22 25.27
C GLU A 127 13.11 -10.11 26.30
N ALA A 128 11.80 -10.36 26.19
CA ALA A 128 11.09 -11.30 27.05
C ALA A 128 11.67 -12.72 26.97
N ASN A 129 11.91 -13.23 25.75
CA ASN A 129 12.54 -14.54 25.58
C ASN A 129 13.98 -14.58 26.13
N ALA A 130 14.73 -13.50 26.01
CA ALA A 130 16.07 -13.40 26.57
C ALA A 130 16.04 -13.33 28.11
N ALA A 131 15.06 -12.63 28.69
CA ALA A 131 14.85 -12.54 30.12
C ALA A 131 14.46 -13.91 30.71
N VAL A 132 13.56 -14.65 30.06
CA VAL A 132 13.20 -16.03 30.45
C VAL A 132 14.43 -16.93 30.43
N LYS A 133 15.20 -16.95 29.33
CA LYS A 133 16.44 -17.75 29.26
C LYS A 133 17.48 -17.36 30.32
N ARG A 134 17.55 -16.09 30.71
CA ARG A 134 18.43 -15.64 31.80
C ARG A 134 17.91 -16.10 33.16
N HIS A 135 16.59 -16.09 33.36
CA HIS A 135 15.94 -16.61 34.54
C HIS A 135 16.16 -18.11 34.67
N ASP A 136 15.87 -18.88 33.63
CA ASP A 136 16.06 -20.35 33.60
C ASP A 136 17.51 -20.73 33.91
N ARG A 137 18.50 -20.01 33.33
CA ARG A 137 19.92 -20.22 33.64
C ARG A 137 20.29 -19.88 35.08
N ARG A 138 19.62 -18.88 35.67
CA ARG A 138 19.84 -18.49 37.07
C ARG A 138 19.22 -19.50 38.02
N GLU A 139 18.04 -20.02 37.71
CA GLU A 139 17.38 -21.07 38.48
C GLU A 139 18.12 -22.41 38.39
N GLN A 140 18.63 -22.77 37.22
CA GLN A 140 19.49 -23.97 37.08
C GLN A 140 20.74 -23.88 37.95
N ARG A 141 21.41 -22.73 37.99
CA ARG A 141 22.57 -22.52 38.89
C ARG A 141 22.19 -22.56 40.36
N PHE A 142 21.01 -22.05 40.72
CA PHE A 142 20.55 -22.09 42.10
C PHE A 142 20.23 -23.53 42.54
N MET A 143 19.63 -24.35 41.67
CA MET A 143 19.40 -25.78 41.95
C MET A 143 20.71 -26.57 42.00
N GLU A 144 21.69 -26.26 41.16
CA GLU A 144 23.02 -26.88 41.19
C GLU A 144 23.78 -26.52 42.48
N GLU A 145 23.65 -25.30 43.00
CA GLU A 145 24.21 -24.90 44.31
C GLU A 145 23.50 -25.57 45.50
N ASP A 146 22.18 -25.80 45.42
CA ASP A 146 21.43 -26.52 46.45
C ASP A 146 21.73 -28.04 46.43
N GLU A 147 21.91 -28.65 45.26
CA GLU A 147 22.33 -30.04 45.13
C GLU A 147 23.78 -30.24 45.64
N ASP A 148 24.70 -29.31 45.32
CA ASP A 148 26.06 -29.30 45.87
C ASP A 148 26.09 -29.05 47.39
N ALA A 149 25.12 -28.31 47.96
CA ALA A 149 25.04 -28.06 49.40
C ALA A 149 24.47 -29.25 50.17
N VAL A 150 23.66 -30.10 49.52
CA VAL A 150 23.15 -31.36 50.08
C VAL A 150 24.18 -32.49 49.92
N ASP A 151 25.01 -32.47 48.88
CA ASP A 151 26.06 -33.49 48.65
C ASP A 151 27.36 -33.22 49.46
N LYS A 152 27.57 -31.99 49.96
CA LYS A 152 28.75 -31.62 50.78
C LYS A 152 28.73 -32.06 52.24
N THR A 153 27.87 -33.01 52.62
CA THR A 153 28.00 -33.73 53.90
C THR A 153 28.78 -35.04 53.81
N GLU A 154 29.15 -35.52 52.62
CA GLU A 154 30.05 -36.68 52.51
C GLU A 154 31.07 -36.51 51.39
N ALA A 155 32.30 -36.90 51.67
CA ALA A 155 33.44 -37.09 50.76
C ALA A 155 34.44 -35.91 50.60
N ASN A 156 35.47 -36.03 51.45
CA ASN A 156 36.79 -35.46 51.36
C ASN A 156 37.54 -35.79 50.04
N ASP A 157 38.38 -34.84 49.64
CA ASP A 157 39.78 -35.02 49.20
C ASP A 157 40.04 -35.74 47.86
N THR A 158 40.46 -34.99 46.84
CA THR A 158 41.86 -35.01 46.32
C THR A 158 42.03 -34.17 45.04
N THR A 159 43.00 -33.26 45.13
CA THR A 159 43.92 -32.75 44.08
C THR A 159 43.96 -33.45 42.72
N ALA A 160 43.88 -32.68 41.63
CA ALA A 160 44.97 -32.53 40.64
C ALA A 160 44.69 -31.46 39.58
N THR A 161 45.67 -30.58 39.41
CA THR A 161 45.85 -29.52 38.41
C THR A 161 46.01 -30.03 36.98
N HIS A 162 45.44 -29.33 35.99
CA HIS A 162 46.10 -29.13 34.69
C HIS A 162 45.72 -27.77 34.08
N VAL A 163 46.75 -26.93 33.93
CA VAL A 163 46.82 -25.65 33.20
C VAL A 163 47.53 -26.04 31.87
N ASP A 164 47.15 -25.63 30.65
CA ASP A 164 47.17 -24.26 30.10
C ASP A 164 46.78 -24.30 28.57
N PRO A 165 47.00 -23.28 27.69
CA PRO A 165 45.92 -22.54 27.03
C PRO A 165 46.07 -22.43 25.47
N ARG A 166 45.29 -21.50 24.86
CA ARG A 166 45.32 -20.96 23.47
C ARG A 166 44.32 -21.59 22.48
N ASP A 167 43.46 -20.76 21.87
CA ASP A 167 43.85 -20.01 20.67
C ASP A 167 42.88 -18.84 20.39
N GLU A 168 43.45 -17.77 19.83
CA GLU A 168 42.79 -16.51 19.50
C GLU A 168 42.24 -16.51 18.07
N GLY A 169 41.33 -15.57 17.78
CA GLY A 169 40.95 -15.16 16.42
C GLY A 169 39.67 -15.83 15.89
N GLU A 170 38.76 -15.17 15.19
CA GLU A 170 38.88 -13.94 14.41
C GLU A 170 37.55 -13.19 14.35
N ARG A 171 37.65 -11.86 14.39
CA ARG A 171 36.67 -10.93 13.84
C ARG A 171 36.57 -11.15 12.34
N ALA A 172 35.36 -11.28 11.81
CA ALA A 172 35.08 -10.94 10.42
C ALA A 172 34.01 -9.85 10.39
N GLN A 173 34.28 -8.85 9.56
CA GLN A 173 33.60 -7.57 9.38
C GLN A 173 32.25 -7.72 8.67
#